data_AF-A0A0M4FUK3-F1
#
_entry.id   AF-A0A0M4FUK3-F1
#
_cell.length_a   1.000
_cell.length_b   1.000
_cell.length_c   1.000
_cell.angle_alpha   90.00
_cell.angle_beta   90.00
_cell.angle_gamma   90.00
#
_symmetry.space_group_name_H-M   'P 1'
#
loop_
_entity.id
_entity.type
_entity.pdbx_description
1 polymer ?
#
loop_
_entity_poly.entity_id
_entity_poly.type
_entity_poly.pdbx_seq_one_letter_code
_entity_poly.pdbx_strand_id
1 'polypeptide(L)'
;MNENANYYELLEVPPTSTDSEIRKAYYRQIRMYSNETHPVEFQLLTKAYKTLSDSEKRAVYDRASQDDGEYDRMMTEGLNASEQGKYDQAIKVFNEVLVKYPGDIGANFQKASALYDLGRLNEAKAIVSRLLRDEQENLNFLELAVLIYSGLKEYSQAISLCEQLISKGRDEPRYYLHLSNIYYDLEQPEKSIEVLERKLRRGESIHDFQLLKELFYFTMIVFNDDYHSRVTNRLRELPGNDDERVLLIDWLIDECEMIGSTHPAYNEFVMVIKRLNKGRNFNVNVWITKAEGQLNNHQVQQRAESAYQQTAATNTATYEDNGTGSFAVAIIIGIIFSFIFTPFGGILAGIIYYFYARFIWRAIGAIIGIIILIILFAACTGAFG
;
A
#
# COMPACT_ATOMS: atom_id res chain seq x y z
N MET A 1 -17.13 -32.85 27.69
CA MET A 1 -15.69 -33.16 27.84
C MET A 1 -15.05 -32.08 28.72
N ASN A 2 -13.98 -32.35 29.47
CA ASN A 2 -13.27 -31.32 30.24
C ASN A 2 -12.31 -30.57 29.30
N GLU A 3 -12.46 -29.25 29.14
CA GLU A 3 -11.57 -28.43 28.28
C GLU A 3 -10.12 -28.39 28.79
N ASN A 4 -9.92 -28.64 30.08
CA ASN A 4 -8.60 -28.70 30.72
C ASN A 4 -7.98 -30.11 30.67
N ALA A 5 -8.65 -31.09 30.05
CA ALA A 5 -8.07 -32.42 29.86
C ALA A 5 -6.93 -32.35 28.84
N ASN A 6 -5.85 -33.08 29.12
CA ASN A 6 -4.75 -33.16 28.17
C ASN A 6 -5.19 -33.92 26.89
N TYR A 7 -4.45 -33.78 25.80
CA TYR A 7 -4.85 -34.34 24.49
C TYR A 7 -4.91 -35.87 24.49
N TYR A 8 -4.13 -36.53 25.35
CA TYR A 8 -4.14 -37.98 25.52
C TYR A 8 -5.41 -38.44 26.24
N GLU A 9 -5.86 -37.71 27.26
CA GLU A 9 -7.13 -37.93 27.95
C GLU A 9 -8.33 -37.68 27.04
N LEU A 10 -8.29 -36.62 26.22
CA LEU A 10 -9.35 -36.34 25.24
C LEU A 10 -9.52 -37.49 24.22
N LEU A 11 -8.43 -38.14 23.83
CA LEU A 11 -8.49 -39.28 22.92
C LEU A 11 -8.60 -40.64 23.63
N GLU A 12 -8.59 -40.67 24.97
CA GLU A 12 -8.59 -41.89 25.79
C GLU A 12 -7.45 -42.86 25.45
N VAL A 13 -6.23 -42.34 25.28
CA VAL A 13 -5.03 -43.13 24.92
C VAL A 13 -3.84 -42.74 25.80
N PRO A 14 -2.92 -43.66 26.16
CA PRO A 14 -1.73 -43.31 26.93
C PRO A 14 -0.69 -42.52 26.10
N PRO A 15 0.21 -41.73 26.72
CA PRO A 15 1.28 -41.02 26.03
C PRO A 15 2.27 -41.89 25.25
N THR A 16 2.28 -43.20 25.50
CA THR A 16 3.11 -44.18 24.76
C THR A 16 2.45 -44.70 23.48
N SER A 17 1.25 -44.23 23.14
CA SER A 17 0.49 -44.73 21.99
C SER A 17 1.16 -44.43 20.65
N THR A 18 1.05 -45.37 19.73
CA THR A 18 1.47 -45.24 18.33
C THR A 18 0.49 -44.38 17.52
N ASP A 19 0.94 -43.86 16.38
CA ASP A 19 0.11 -43.03 15.48
C ASP A 19 -1.15 -43.79 15.00
N SER A 20 -1.05 -45.12 14.82
CA SER A 20 -2.18 -45.96 14.46
C SER A 20 -3.22 -46.04 15.56
N GLU A 21 -2.79 -46.11 16.82
CA GLU A 21 -3.68 -46.15 17.99
C GLU A 21 -4.35 -44.78 18.19
N ILE A 22 -3.59 -43.69 18.10
CA ILE A 22 -4.11 -42.32 18.16
C ILE A 22 -5.16 -42.08 17.08
N ARG A 23 -4.88 -42.48 15.83
CA ARG A 23 -5.84 -42.37 14.72
C ARG A 23 -7.11 -43.18 14.97
N LYS A 24 -6.99 -44.44 15.41
CA LYS A 24 -8.15 -45.29 15.71
C LYS A 24 -8.99 -44.72 16.84
N ALA A 25 -8.35 -44.14 17.86
CA ALA A 25 -9.02 -43.51 18.98
C ALA A 25 -9.78 -42.25 18.55
N TYR A 26 -9.16 -41.37 17.77
CA TYR A 26 -9.81 -40.20 17.19
C TYR A 26 -11.09 -40.56 16.41
N TYR A 27 -11.02 -41.55 15.51
CA TYR A 27 -12.20 -41.99 14.75
C TYR A 27 -13.30 -42.60 15.61
N ARG A 28 -12.95 -43.19 16.76
CA ARG A 28 -13.93 -43.67 17.74
C ARG A 28 -14.64 -42.49 18.42
N GLN A 29 -13.87 -41.49 18.84
CA GLN A 29 -14.39 -40.32 19.54
C GLN A 29 -15.31 -39.48 18.64
N ILE A 30 -14.92 -39.15 17.41
CA ILE A 30 -15.77 -38.31 16.54
C ILE A 30 -17.05 -38.99 16.04
N ARG A 31 -17.15 -40.33 16.14
CA ARG A 31 -18.42 -41.05 15.90
C ARG A 31 -19.43 -40.81 17.02
N MET A 32 -18.96 -40.58 18.24
CA MET A 32 -19.79 -40.25 19.41
C MET A 32 -20.04 -38.74 19.48
N TYR A 33 -19.03 -37.94 19.17
CA TYR A 33 -19.04 -36.48 19.20
C TYR A 33 -18.92 -35.92 17.78
N SER A 34 -19.97 -36.07 16.98
CA SER A 34 -19.98 -35.56 15.60
C SER A 34 -20.08 -34.03 15.57
N ASN A 35 -19.55 -33.39 14.51
CA ASN A 35 -19.58 -31.94 14.35
C ASN A 35 -21.00 -31.34 14.37
N GLU A 36 -22.01 -32.10 13.93
CA GLU A 36 -23.42 -31.66 13.89
C GLU A 36 -24.04 -31.61 15.29
N THR A 37 -23.65 -32.56 16.15
CA THR A 37 -24.24 -32.73 17.48
C THR A 37 -23.40 -32.13 18.61
N HIS A 38 -22.09 -32.04 18.42
CA HIS A 38 -21.08 -31.70 19.44
C HIS A 38 -19.91 -30.93 18.79
N PRO A 39 -20.15 -29.72 18.25
CA PRO A 39 -19.15 -28.99 17.47
C PRO A 39 -17.90 -28.61 18.29
N VAL A 40 -18.07 -28.27 19.57
CA VAL A 40 -16.94 -27.88 20.45
C VAL A 40 -16.06 -29.09 20.75
N GLU A 41 -16.64 -30.20 21.17
CA GLU A 41 -15.90 -31.44 21.42
C GLU A 41 -15.24 -31.96 20.15
N PHE A 42 -15.94 -31.91 19.02
CA PHE A 42 -15.39 -32.30 17.72
C PHE A 42 -14.14 -31.47 17.37
N GLN A 43 -14.17 -30.15 17.60
CA GLN A 43 -13.02 -29.28 17.39
C GLN A 43 -11.85 -29.62 18.32
N LEU A 44 -12.12 -29.82 19.62
CA LEU A 44 -11.10 -30.21 20.60
C LEU A 44 -10.46 -31.55 20.26
N LEU A 45 -11.26 -32.56 19.91
CA LEU A 45 -10.81 -33.87 19.45
C LEU A 45 -9.97 -33.78 18.18
N THR A 46 -10.41 -32.96 17.22
CA THR A 46 -9.67 -32.72 15.98
C THR A 46 -8.33 -32.04 16.26
N LYS A 47 -8.29 -31.07 17.17
CA LYS A 47 -7.06 -30.39 17.59
C LYS A 47 -6.11 -31.37 18.27
N ALA A 48 -6.60 -32.15 19.24
CA ALA A 48 -5.83 -33.19 19.93
C ALA A 48 -5.24 -34.20 18.94
N TYR A 49 -6.05 -34.73 18.02
CA TYR A 49 -5.59 -35.65 16.98
C TYR A 49 -4.52 -35.00 16.08
N LYS A 50 -4.77 -33.79 15.55
CA LYS A 50 -3.81 -33.10 14.69
C LYS A 50 -2.47 -32.87 15.38
N THR A 51 -2.46 -32.49 16.66
CA THR A 51 -1.23 -32.32 17.44
C THR A 51 -0.54 -33.65 17.71
N LEU A 52 -1.26 -34.68 18.17
CA LEU A 52 -0.67 -35.95 18.59
C LEU A 52 -0.28 -36.88 17.41
N SER A 53 -0.90 -36.71 16.24
CA SER A 53 -0.59 -37.49 15.03
C SER A 53 0.63 -36.98 14.27
N ASP A 54 1.10 -35.78 14.59
CA ASP A 54 2.25 -35.13 13.98
C ASP A 54 3.43 -35.22 14.96
N SER A 55 4.51 -35.87 14.56
CA SER A 55 5.62 -36.18 15.46
C SER A 55 6.30 -34.94 16.04
N GLU A 56 6.39 -33.85 15.27
CA GLU A 56 7.03 -32.61 15.73
C GLU A 56 6.09 -31.87 16.70
N LYS A 57 4.81 -31.73 16.34
CA LYS A 57 3.81 -31.10 17.22
C LYS A 57 3.63 -31.86 18.53
N ARG A 58 3.62 -33.20 18.48
CA ARG A 58 3.53 -34.06 19.66
C ARG A 58 4.75 -33.86 20.57
N ALA A 59 5.95 -33.82 20.02
CA ALA A 59 7.17 -33.62 20.80
C ALA A 59 7.19 -32.25 21.51
N VAL A 60 6.69 -31.19 20.85
CA VAL A 60 6.51 -29.87 21.47
C VAL A 60 5.47 -29.92 22.58
N TYR A 61 4.30 -30.53 22.31
CA TYR A 61 3.23 -30.67 23.29
C TYR A 61 3.67 -31.44 24.55
N ASP A 62 4.35 -32.57 24.37
CA ASP A 62 4.84 -33.39 25.47
C ASP A 62 5.85 -32.62 26.32
N ARG A 63 6.75 -31.85 25.67
CA ARG A 63 7.72 -31.02 26.38
C ARG A 63 7.05 -29.87 27.14
N ALA A 64 6.10 -29.19 26.52
CA ALA A 64 5.33 -28.12 27.15
C ALA A 64 4.52 -28.63 28.37
N SER A 65 3.97 -29.84 28.29
CA SER A 65 3.23 -30.44 29.41
C SER A 65 4.10 -30.72 30.66
N GLN A 66 5.43 -30.71 30.53
CA GLN A 66 6.38 -31.05 31.58
C GLN A 66 7.15 -29.83 32.13
N ASP A 67 6.89 -28.63 31.61
CA ASP A 67 7.71 -27.44 31.87
C ASP A 67 7.13 -26.48 32.92
N ASP A 68 6.08 -26.89 33.63
CA ASP A 68 5.39 -26.09 34.65
C ASP A 68 4.81 -24.75 34.11
N GLY A 69 4.30 -24.75 32.87
CA GLY A 69 3.66 -23.59 32.23
C GLY A 69 4.65 -22.57 31.66
N GLU A 70 5.92 -22.93 31.55
CA GLU A 70 6.95 -22.05 31.00
C GLU A 70 6.69 -21.72 29.54
N TYR A 71 6.24 -22.68 28.73
CA TYR A 71 5.86 -22.46 27.34
C TYR A 71 4.84 -21.35 27.20
N ASP A 72 3.71 -21.47 27.92
CA ASP A 72 2.60 -20.52 27.84
C ASP A 72 3.04 -19.12 28.28
N ARG A 73 3.86 -19.04 29.34
CA ARG A 73 4.42 -17.77 29.83
C ARG A 73 5.29 -17.10 28.77
N MET A 74 6.20 -17.85 28.14
CA MET A 74 7.09 -17.31 27.10
C MET A 74 6.34 -16.92 25.83
N MET A 75 5.38 -17.74 25.39
CA MET A 75 4.53 -17.41 24.25
C MET A 75 3.72 -16.14 24.52
N THR A 76 3.12 -16.02 25.69
CA THR A 76 2.37 -14.82 26.11
C THR A 76 3.28 -13.59 26.15
N GLU A 77 4.50 -13.72 26.67
CA GLU A 77 5.48 -12.62 26.68
C GLU A 77 5.81 -12.14 25.25
N GLY A 78 6.06 -13.07 24.33
CA GLY A 78 6.36 -12.76 22.93
C GLY A 78 5.18 -12.10 22.22
N LEU A 79 3.96 -12.62 22.41
CA LEU A 79 2.73 -12.06 21.84
C LEU A 79 2.47 -10.63 22.36
N ASN A 80 2.57 -10.42 23.67
CA ASN A 80 2.40 -9.10 24.28
C ASN A 80 3.45 -8.10 23.76
N ALA A 81 4.68 -8.54 23.52
CA ALA A 81 5.71 -7.69 22.92
C ALA A 81 5.35 -7.31 21.47
N SER A 82 4.84 -8.25 20.66
CA SER A 82 4.35 -7.98 19.30
C SER A 82 3.18 -6.99 19.30
N GLU A 83 2.18 -7.18 20.16
CA GLU A 83 1.02 -6.28 20.27
C GLU A 83 1.41 -4.85 20.67
N GLN A 84 2.48 -4.70 21.45
CA GLN A 84 3.05 -3.41 21.82
C GLN A 84 3.96 -2.80 20.73
N GLY A 85 4.09 -3.43 19.56
CA GLY A 85 4.98 -3.01 18.48
C GLY A 85 6.47 -3.22 18.77
N LYS A 86 6.82 -3.97 19.82
CA LYS A 86 8.21 -4.24 20.23
C LYS A 86 8.72 -5.50 19.52
N TYR A 87 8.77 -5.46 18.20
CA TYR A 87 9.02 -6.64 17.37
C TYR A 87 10.39 -7.29 17.62
N ASP A 88 11.45 -6.51 17.85
CA ASP A 88 12.77 -7.07 18.21
C ASP A 88 12.75 -7.87 19.51
N GLN A 89 12.02 -7.39 20.52
CA GLN A 89 11.84 -8.12 21.78
C GLN A 89 11.02 -9.39 21.55
N ALA A 90 9.93 -9.30 20.80
CA ALA A 90 9.11 -10.46 20.46
C ALA A 90 9.93 -11.55 19.75
N ILE A 91 10.72 -11.16 18.74
CA ILE A 91 11.61 -12.07 18.01
C ILE A 91 12.62 -12.74 18.95
N LYS A 92 13.19 -11.99 19.90
CA LYS A 92 14.10 -12.55 20.91
C LYS A 92 13.39 -13.61 21.75
N VAL A 93 12.21 -13.31 22.28
CA VAL A 93 11.42 -14.27 23.07
C VAL A 93 11.06 -15.51 22.25
N PHE A 94 10.59 -15.34 21.00
CA PHE A 94 10.29 -16.48 20.14
C PHE A 94 11.53 -17.31 19.79
N ASN A 95 12.71 -16.71 19.67
CA ASN A 95 13.95 -17.47 19.53
C ASN A 95 14.24 -18.30 20.79
N GLU A 96 14.01 -17.76 21.99
CA GLU A 96 14.18 -18.49 23.25
C GLU A 96 13.17 -19.65 23.34
N VAL A 97 11.91 -19.44 22.91
CA VAL A 97 10.92 -20.52 22.76
C VAL A 97 11.46 -21.59 21.80
N LEU A 98 11.94 -21.22 20.63
CA LEU A 98 12.43 -22.18 19.62
C LEU A 98 13.70 -22.93 20.04
N VAL A 99 14.48 -22.42 21.00
CA VAL A 99 15.59 -23.15 21.64
C VAL A 99 15.06 -24.25 22.56
N LYS A 100 14.01 -23.95 23.34
CA LYS A 100 13.43 -24.90 24.31
C LYS A 100 12.46 -25.89 23.66
N TYR A 101 11.69 -25.45 22.67
CA TYR A 101 10.71 -26.23 21.91
C TYR A 101 11.08 -26.17 20.42
N PRO A 102 12.12 -26.91 19.99
CA PRO A 102 12.52 -26.96 18.59
C PRO A 102 11.36 -27.43 17.71
N GLY A 103 11.15 -26.74 16.59
CA GLY A 103 10.08 -27.08 15.65
C GLY A 103 8.70 -26.51 16.02
N ASP A 104 8.58 -25.70 17.08
CA ASP A 104 7.29 -25.08 17.43
C ASP A 104 6.75 -24.20 16.28
N ILE A 105 5.64 -24.65 15.69
CA ILE A 105 5.02 -24.00 14.54
C ILE A 105 4.41 -22.65 14.92
N GLY A 106 3.83 -22.53 16.11
CA GLY A 106 3.22 -21.29 16.61
C GLY A 106 4.27 -20.20 16.81
N ALA A 107 5.36 -20.51 17.49
CA ALA A 107 6.49 -19.60 17.72
C ALA A 107 7.17 -19.22 16.39
N ASN A 108 7.32 -20.15 15.44
CA ASN A 108 7.84 -19.82 14.11
C ASN A 108 6.90 -18.88 13.34
N PHE A 109 5.59 -19.13 13.37
CA PHE A 109 4.61 -18.26 12.74
C PHE A 109 4.63 -16.85 13.35
N GLN A 110 4.60 -16.75 14.68
CA GLN A 110 4.64 -15.46 15.38
C GLN A 110 5.95 -14.72 15.17
N LYS A 111 7.08 -15.43 15.14
CA LYS A 111 8.38 -14.87 14.76
C LYS A 111 8.37 -14.34 13.33
N ALA A 112 7.82 -15.09 12.38
CA ALA A 112 7.72 -14.65 10.98
C ALA A 112 6.84 -13.41 10.83
N SER A 113 5.73 -13.34 11.57
CA SER A 113 4.87 -12.14 11.63
C SER A 113 5.63 -10.94 12.19
N ALA A 114 6.29 -11.09 13.35
CA ALA A 114 7.08 -10.00 13.93
C ALA A 114 8.24 -9.55 13.04
N LEU A 115 8.87 -10.48 12.29
CA LEU A 115 9.88 -10.14 11.29
C LEU A 115 9.30 -9.36 10.10
N TYR A 116 8.08 -9.70 9.66
CA TYR A 116 7.36 -8.94 8.64
C TYR A 116 7.08 -7.52 9.11
N ASP A 117 6.51 -7.34 10.31
CA ASP A 117 6.18 -6.03 10.86
C ASP A 117 7.42 -5.15 11.11
N LEU A 118 8.56 -5.79 11.40
CA LEU A 118 9.86 -5.13 11.53
C LEU A 118 10.53 -4.82 10.16
N GLY A 119 9.96 -5.27 9.05
CA GLY A 119 10.50 -5.09 7.69
C GLY A 119 11.65 -6.03 7.32
N ARG A 120 11.94 -7.05 8.13
CA ARG A 120 12.97 -8.08 7.87
C ARG A 120 12.41 -9.20 6.98
N LEU A 121 11.95 -8.80 5.80
CA LEU A 121 11.13 -9.63 4.91
C LEU A 121 11.81 -10.92 4.43
N ASN A 122 13.12 -10.89 4.16
CA ASN A 122 13.85 -12.09 3.72
C ASN A 122 13.93 -13.17 4.81
N GLU A 123 14.04 -12.77 6.07
CA GLU A 123 14.05 -13.72 7.20
C GLU A 123 12.66 -14.28 7.46
N ALA A 124 11.63 -13.42 7.37
CA ALA A 124 10.23 -13.85 7.42
C ALA A 124 9.92 -14.85 6.30
N LYS A 125 10.39 -14.58 5.07
CA LYS A 125 10.25 -15.47 3.91
C LYS A 125 10.86 -16.84 4.16
N ALA A 126 12.05 -16.91 4.75
CA ALA A 126 12.70 -18.19 5.03
C ALA A 126 11.87 -19.06 5.99
N ILE A 127 11.25 -18.45 7.00
CA ILE A 127 10.42 -19.16 7.97
C ILE A 127 9.08 -19.58 7.33
N VAL A 128 8.35 -18.66 6.69
CA VAL A 128 7.04 -18.96 6.10
C VAL A 128 7.14 -19.99 4.98
N SER A 129 8.24 -19.99 4.22
CA SER A 129 8.49 -20.99 3.17
C SER A 129 8.72 -22.39 3.74
N ARG A 130 9.26 -22.51 4.95
CA ARG A 130 9.33 -23.79 5.66
C ARG A 130 7.95 -24.21 6.14
N LEU A 131 7.22 -23.31 6.81
CA LEU A 131 5.86 -23.58 7.30
C LEU A 131 4.92 -24.06 6.18
N LEU A 132 4.97 -23.43 5.01
CA LEU A 132 4.18 -23.81 3.85
C LEU A 132 4.63 -25.11 3.17
N ARG A 133 5.86 -25.56 3.37
CA ARG A 133 6.31 -26.87 2.86
C ARG A 133 5.57 -27.99 3.59
N ASP A 134 5.42 -27.83 4.90
CA ASP A 134 4.86 -28.83 5.80
C ASP A 134 3.32 -28.75 5.83
N GLU A 135 2.77 -27.53 5.81
CA GLU A 135 1.33 -27.26 5.80
C GLU A 135 0.91 -26.37 4.63
N GLN A 136 0.94 -26.92 3.41
CA GLN A 136 0.65 -26.21 2.15
C GLN A 136 -0.73 -25.54 2.09
N GLU A 137 -1.67 -25.97 2.93
CA GLU A 137 -3.07 -25.50 2.90
C GLU A 137 -3.45 -24.67 4.13
N ASN A 138 -2.49 -24.34 5.00
CA ASN A 138 -2.77 -23.52 6.17
C ASN A 138 -3.02 -22.07 5.74
N LEU A 139 -4.27 -21.62 5.88
CA LEU A 139 -4.72 -20.29 5.44
C LEU A 139 -3.91 -19.16 6.12
N ASN A 140 -3.57 -19.28 7.40
CA ASN A 140 -2.80 -18.26 8.10
C ASN A 140 -1.38 -18.13 7.52
N PHE A 141 -0.77 -19.25 7.13
CA PHE A 141 0.56 -19.23 6.52
C PHE A 141 0.53 -18.69 5.10
N LEU A 142 -0.52 -19.03 4.34
CA LEU A 142 -0.74 -18.48 3.00
C LEU A 142 -0.96 -16.96 3.06
N GLU A 143 -1.76 -16.48 4.00
CA GLU A 143 -2.00 -15.04 4.22
C GLU A 143 -0.70 -14.30 4.56
N LEU A 144 0.05 -14.78 5.55
CA LEU A 144 1.33 -14.17 5.91
C LEU A 144 2.33 -14.21 4.74
N ALA A 145 2.34 -15.30 3.97
CA ALA A 145 3.18 -15.39 2.78
C ALA A 145 2.79 -14.36 1.71
N VAL A 146 1.50 -14.15 1.44
CA VAL A 146 1.05 -13.08 0.51
C VAL A 146 1.61 -11.73 0.92
N LEU A 147 1.54 -11.38 2.20
CA LEU A 147 2.06 -10.11 2.72
C LEU A 147 3.58 -10.02 2.52
N ILE A 148 4.32 -11.07 2.88
CA ILE A 148 5.79 -11.11 2.76
C ILE A 148 6.23 -11.04 1.28
N TYR A 149 5.65 -11.86 0.41
CA TYR A 149 6.01 -11.88 -1.02
C TYR A 149 5.63 -10.57 -1.72
N SER A 150 4.48 -9.95 -1.35
CA SER A 150 4.11 -8.62 -1.83
C SER A 150 5.10 -7.55 -1.39
N GLY A 151 5.49 -7.53 -0.10
CA GLY A 151 6.49 -6.59 0.41
C GLY A 151 7.88 -6.74 -0.24
N LEU A 152 8.24 -7.97 -0.63
CA LEU A 152 9.46 -8.26 -1.40
C LEU A 152 9.34 -7.94 -2.89
N LYS A 153 8.15 -7.53 -3.36
CA LYS A 153 7.81 -7.33 -4.78
C LYS A 153 7.96 -8.60 -5.62
N GLU A 154 7.88 -9.77 -5.00
CA GLU A 154 7.82 -11.07 -5.66
C GLU A 154 6.37 -11.36 -6.08
N TYR A 155 5.86 -10.51 -6.96
CA TYR A 155 4.43 -10.46 -7.29
C TYR A 155 3.89 -11.75 -7.92
N SER A 156 4.70 -12.50 -8.68
CA SER A 156 4.27 -13.79 -9.24
C SER A 156 3.89 -14.80 -8.17
N GLN A 157 4.66 -14.90 -7.10
CA GLN A 157 4.40 -15.80 -5.98
C GLN A 157 3.20 -15.30 -5.18
N ALA A 158 3.15 -13.99 -4.91
CA ALA A 158 2.04 -13.38 -4.18
C ALA A 158 0.69 -13.59 -4.89
N ILE A 159 0.63 -13.37 -6.22
CA ILE A 159 -0.57 -13.63 -7.03
C ILE A 159 -1.00 -15.09 -6.95
N SER A 160 -0.06 -16.03 -7.11
CA SER A 160 -0.35 -17.47 -7.02
C SER A 160 -0.93 -17.85 -5.65
N LEU A 161 -0.40 -17.28 -4.57
CA LEU A 161 -0.90 -17.51 -3.21
C LEU A 161 -2.28 -16.87 -2.99
N CYS A 162 -2.53 -15.66 -3.51
CA CYS A 162 -3.85 -15.03 -3.49
C CYS A 162 -4.90 -15.87 -4.23
N GLU A 163 -4.60 -16.38 -5.42
CA GLU A 163 -5.52 -17.25 -6.17
C GLU A 163 -5.77 -18.59 -5.45
N GLN A 164 -4.76 -19.11 -4.74
CA GLN A 164 -4.95 -20.26 -3.84
C GLN A 164 -5.87 -19.92 -2.67
N LEU A 165 -5.70 -18.76 -2.03
CA LEU A 165 -6.60 -18.30 -0.95
C LEU A 165 -8.03 -18.10 -1.45
N ILE A 166 -8.23 -17.54 -2.64
CA ILE A 166 -9.57 -17.31 -3.23
C ILE A 166 -10.26 -18.63 -3.60
N SER A 167 -9.49 -19.63 -4.05
CA SER A 167 -10.05 -20.93 -4.42
C SER A 167 -10.31 -21.85 -3.22
N LYS A 168 -9.54 -21.73 -2.13
CA LYS A 168 -9.57 -22.63 -0.96
C LYS A 168 -10.18 -22.02 0.28
N GLY A 169 -9.85 -20.76 0.56
CA GLY A 169 -10.42 -19.96 1.64
C GLY A 169 -11.74 -19.39 1.17
N ARG A 170 -12.65 -19.12 2.10
CA ARG A 170 -13.98 -18.56 1.82
C ARG A 170 -13.83 -17.34 0.90
N ASP A 171 -14.84 -17.05 0.10
CA ASP A 171 -14.95 -15.90 -0.80
C ASP A 171 -14.87 -14.56 -0.02
N GLU A 172 -13.72 -14.28 0.60
CA GLU A 172 -13.45 -13.23 1.57
C GLU A 172 -12.95 -11.98 0.82
N PRO A 173 -13.56 -10.81 1.03
CA PRO A 173 -13.17 -9.54 0.37
C PRO A 173 -11.67 -9.24 0.43
N ARG A 174 -11.01 -9.54 1.56
CA ARG A 174 -9.60 -9.22 1.79
C ARG A 174 -8.65 -9.84 0.75
N TYR A 175 -8.93 -11.05 0.27
CA TYR A 175 -8.04 -11.72 -0.70
C TYR A 175 -8.08 -11.06 -2.07
N TYR A 176 -9.25 -10.57 -2.46
CA TYR A 176 -9.43 -9.81 -3.69
C TYR A 176 -8.79 -8.42 -3.59
N LEU A 177 -8.85 -7.77 -2.42
CA LEU A 177 -8.11 -6.52 -2.16
C LEU A 177 -6.60 -6.72 -2.32
N HIS A 178 -6.02 -7.75 -1.67
CA HIS A 178 -4.60 -8.04 -1.80
C HIS A 178 -4.20 -8.29 -3.26
N LEU A 179 -4.95 -9.13 -3.97
CA LEU A 179 -4.68 -9.42 -5.37
C LEU A 179 -4.82 -8.18 -6.26
N SER A 180 -5.84 -7.36 -6.02
CA SER A 180 -6.07 -6.10 -6.73
C SER A 180 -4.93 -5.11 -6.51
N ASN A 181 -4.44 -4.98 -5.28
CA ASN A 181 -3.31 -4.10 -4.94
C ASN A 181 -2.02 -4.57 -5.61
N ILE A 182 -1.77 -5.89 -5.67
CA ILE A 182 -0.62 -6.43 -6.40
C ILE A 182 -0.69 -6.09 -7.90
N TYR A 183 -1.87 -6.19 -8.53
CA TYR A 183 -2.03 -5.79 -9.92
C TYR A 183 -1.86 -4.28 -10.13
N TYR A 184 -2.27 -3.47 -9.15
CA TYR A 184 -2.06 -2.03 -9.20
C TYR A 184 -0.56 -1.68 -9.11
N ASP A 185 0.17 -2.33 -8.20
CA ASP A 185 1.63 -2.18 -8.06
C ASP A 185 2.39 -2.67 -9.31
N LEU A 186 1.77 -3.51 -10.13
CA LEU A 186 2.24 -3.97 -11.44
C LEU A 186 1.83 -3.05 -12.60
N GLU A 187 1.25 -1.88 -12.31
CA GLU A 187 0.73 -0.91 -13.28
C GLU A 187 -0.33 -1.52 -14.21
N GLN A 188 -1.16 -2.43 -13.68
CA GLN A 188 -2.24 -3.11 -14.41
C GLN A 188 -3.60 -2.82 -13.77
N PRO A 189 -4.07 -1.56 -13.77
CA PRO A 189 -5.31 -1.16 -13.11
C PRO A 189 -6.56 -1.85 -13.68
N GLU A 190 -6.54 -2.27 -14.96
CA GLU A 190 -7.64 -3.03 -15.55
C GLU A 190 -7.81 -4.40 -14.90
N LYS A 191 -6.71 -5.05 -14.50
CA LYS A 191 -6.76 -6.33 -13.78
C LYS A 191 -7.18 -6.14 -12.33
N SER A 192 -6.76 -5.05 -11.69
CA SER A 192 -7.26 -4.66 -10.37
C SER A 192 -8.79 -4.55 -10.39
N ILE A 193 -9.33 -3.82 -11.36
CA ILE A 193 -10.77 -3.71 -11.61
C ILE A 193 -11.43 -5.08 -11.84
N GLU A 194 -10.86 -5.92 -12.71
CA GLU A 194 -11.40 -7.25 -13.02
C GLU A 194 -11.51 -8.13 -11.76
N VAL A 195 -10.48 -8.10 -10.92
CA VAL A 195 -10.43 -8.86 -9.66
C VAL A 195 -11.48 -8.39 -8.68
N LEU A 196 -11.61 -7.08 -8.46
CA LEU A 196 -12.64 -6.54 -7.56
C LEU A 196 -14.04 -6.84 -8.08
N GLU A 197 -14.29 -6.67 -9.38
CA GLU A 197 -15.56 -7.03 -9.99
C GLU A 197 -15.86 -8.53 -9.88
N ARG A 198 -14.83 -9.39 -9.94
CA ARG A 198 -15.00 -10.83 -9.73
C ARG A 198 -15.63 -11.16 -8.39
N LYS A 199 -15.29 -10.40 -7.35
CA LYS A 199 -15.90 -10.54 -6.02
C LYS A 199 -17.31 -9.95 -5.97
N LEU A 200 -17.49 -8.74 -6.49
CA LEU A 200 -18.74 -7.97 -6.37
C LEU A 200 -19.90 -8.52 -7.23
N ARG A 201 -19.60 -9.32 -8.28
CA ARG A 201 -20.62 -9.89 -9.19
C ARG A 201 -21.73 -10.73 -8.52
N ARG A 202 -21.52 -11.23 -7.30
CA ARG A 202 -22.48 -12.11 -6.60
C ARG A 202 -23.51 -11.37 -5.74
N GLY A 203 -23.46 -10.04 -5.75
CA GLY A 203 -24.24 -9.18 -4.87
C GLY A 203 -23.33 -8.37 -3.97
N GLU A 204 -23.78 -7.18 -3.63
CA GLU A 204 -23.03 -6.20 -2.85
C GLU A 204 -23.78 -5.94 -1.55
N SER A 205 -23.02 -5.80 -0.47
CA SER A 205 -23.52 -5.42 0.85
C SER A 205 -22.69 -4.30 1.43
N ILE A 206 -23.14 -3.69 2.51
CA ILE A 206 -22.37 -2.69 3.24
C ILE A 206 -20.95 -3.16 3.62
N HIS A 207 -20.74 -4.47 3.78
CA HIS A 207 -19.43 -5.06 4.09
C HIS A 207 -18.44 -5.03 2.90
N ASP A 208 -18.93 -4.78 1.69
CA ASP A 208 -18.13 -4.67 0.47
C ASP A 208 -17.72 -3.22 0.17
N PHE A 209 -18.01 -2.27 1.06
CA PHE A 209 -17.65 -0.86 0.91
C PHE A 209 -16.17 -0.67 0.53
N GLN A 210 -15.26 -1.39 1.20
CA GLN A 210 -13.84 -1.26 0.91
C GLN A 210 -13.48 -1.67 -0.52
N LEU A 211 -14.12 -2.72 -1.06
CA LEU A 211 -13.91 -3.16 -2.46
C LEU A 211 -14.45 -2.12 -3.44
N LEU A 212 -15.66 -1.59 -3.19
CA LEU A 212 -16.27 -0.58 -4.05
C LEU A 212 -15.52 0.75 -4.00
N LYS A 213 -14.94 1.10 -2.85
CA LYS A 213 -14.09 2.28 -2.69
C LYS A 213 -12.81 2.15 -3.52
N GLU A 214 -12.10 1.02 -3.44
CA GLU A 214 -10.93 0.77 -4.29
C GLU A 214 -11.32 0.79 -5.78
N LEU A 215 -12.45 0.16 -6.12
CA LEU A 215 -12.96 0.18 -7.49
C LEU A 215 -13.29 1.60 -7.97
N PHE A 216 -13.85 2.44 -7.10
CA PHE A 216 -14.10 3.85 -7.37
C PHE A 216 -12.79 4.57 -7.70
N TYR A 217 -11.74 4.38 -6.89
CA TYR A 217 -10.44 5.00 -7.17
C TYR A 217 -9.80 4.50 -8.47
N PHE A 218 -9.79 3.19 -8.75
CA PHE A 218 -9.22 2.68 -10.00
C PHE A 218 -9.96 3.20 -11.23
N THR A 219 -11.28 3.38 -11.15
CA THR A 219 -12.05 3.94 -12.28
C THR A 219 -11.79 5.43 -12.51
N MET A 220 -11.37 6.19 -11.48
CA MET A 220 -10.85 7.54 -11.68
C MET A 220 -9.52 7.56 -12.47
N ILE A 221 -8.68 6.54 -12.27
CA ILE A 221 -7.36 6.43 -12.91
C ILE A 221 -7.47 6.01 -14.37
N VAL A 222 -8.36 5.06 -14.69
CA VAL A 222 -8.52 4.52 -16.05
C VAL A 222 -9.32 5.47 -16.96
N PHE A 223 -9.84 6.59 -16.44
CA PHE A 223 -10.60 7.62 -17.18
C PHE A 223 -11.77 7.06 -18.01
N ASN A 224 -12.52 6.12 -17.43
CA ASN A 224 -13.74 5.59 -18.02
C ASN A 224 -14.95 6.20 -17.30
N ASP A 225 -15.36 7.41 -17.70
CA ASP A 225 -16.38 8.21 -17.02
C ASP A 225 -17.73 7.50 -16.86
N ASP A 226 -18.14 6.73 -17.87
CA ASP A 226 -19.38 5.95 -17.86
C ASP A 226 -19.32 4.83 -16.80
N TYR A 227 -18.20 4.11 -16.76
CA TYR A 227 -18.01 3.08 -15.76
C TYR A 227 -17.81 3.65 -14.34
N HIS A 228 -17.04 4.73 -14.21
CA HIS A 228 -16.88 5.44 -12.95
C HIS A 228 -18.23 5.87 -12.39
N SER A 229 -19.08 6.47 -13.22
CA SER A 229 -20.45 6.86 -12.84
C SER A 229 -21.30 5.69 -12.36
N ARG A 230 -21.16 4.49 -12.95
CA ARG A 230 -21.83 3.27 -12.47
C ARG A 230 -21.32 2.84 -11.10
N VAL A 231 -20.01 2.89 -10.87
CA VAL A 231 -19.42 2.56 -9.56
C VAL A 231 -19.86 3.55 -8.50
N THR A 232 -19.89 4.85 -8.81
CA THR A 232 -20.42 5.89 -7.91
C THR A 232 -21.89 5.65 -7.57
N ASN A 233 -22.70 5.17 -8.52
CA ASN A 233 -24.09 4.81 -8.25
C ASN A 233 -24.22 3.57 -7.35
N ARG A 234 -23.42 2.51 -7.60
CA ARG A 234 -23.35 1.31 -6.74
C ARG A 234 -23.00 1.68 -5.30
N LEU A 235 -22.03 2.57 -5.10
CA LEU A 235 -21.67 3.08 -3.77
C LEU A 235 -22.85 3.73 -3.04
N ARG A 236 -23.70 4.51 -3.74
CA ARG A 236 -24.91 5.12 -3.14
C ARG A 236 -25.99 4.10 -2.81
N GLU A 237 -26.05 3.01 -3.56
CA GLU A 237 -27.08 1.96 -3.44
C GLU A 237 -26.65 0.84 -2.49
N LEU A 238 -25.39 0.87 -2.05
CA LEU A 238 -24.79 -0.13 -1.17
C LEU A 238 -25.54 -0.36 0.14
N PRO A 239 -26.06 0.67 0.85
CA PRO A 239 -26.79 0.45 2.10
C PRO A 239 -28.17 -0.20 1.85
N GLY A 240 -28.43 -1.31 2.52
CA GLY A 240 -29.74 -2.00 2.47
C GLY A 240 -30.79 -1.40 3.40
N ASN A 241 -30.40 -0.59 4.39
CA ASN A 241 -31.28 -0.01 5.39
C ASN A 241 -30.80 1.37 5.90
N ASP A 242 -31.55 1.97 6.83
CA ASP A 242 -31.30 3.32 7.35
C ASP A 242 -30.00 3.39 8.18
N ASP A 243 -29.72 2.36 8.98
CA ASP A 243 -28.54 2.27 9.85
C ASP A 243 -27.26 2.13 9.02
N GLU A 244 -27.27 1.24 8.03
CA GLU A 244 -26.16 1.07 7.07
C GLU A 244 -25.92 2.34 6.26
N ARG A 245 -26.97 3.13 5.99
CA ARG A 245 -26.80 4.40 5.29
C ARG A 245 -26.05 5.41 6.16
N VAL A 246 -26.38 5.50 7.44
CA VAL A 246 -25.65 6.36 8.39
C VAL A 246 -24.19 5.90 8.49
N LEU A 247 -23.97 4.60 8.61
CA LEU A 247 -22.64 4.00 8.64
C LEU A 247 -21.81 4.34 7.38
N LEU A 248 -22.39 4.21 6.19
CA LEU A 248 -21.73 4.58 4.94
C LEU A 248 -21.39 6.08 4.89
N ILE A 249 -22.29 6.94 5.36
CA ILE A 249 -22.03 8.39 5.42
C ILE A 249 -20.82 8.66 6.31
N ASP A 250 -20.75 8.04 7.49
CA ASP A 250 -19.63 8.22 8.43
C ASP A 250 -18.31 7.76 7.80
N TRP A 251 -18.27 6.58 7.17
CA TRP A 251 -17.07 6.09 6.47
C TRP A 251 -16.62 6.99 5.31
N LEU A 252 -17.55 7.58 4.55
CA LEU A 252 -17.23 8.51 3.48
C LEU A 252 -16.73 9.85 4.02
N ILE A 253 -17.23 10.31 5.17
CA ILE A 253 -16.73 11.48 5.87
C ILE A 253 -15.28 11.25 6.31
N ASP A 254 -15.01 10.12 6.96
CA ASP A 254 -13.65 9.73 7.38
C ASP A 254 -12.69 9.67 6.17
N GLU A 255 -13.14 9.11 5.05
CA GLU A 255 -12.36 9.06 3.81
C GLU A 255 -12.07 10.47 3.27
N CYS A 256 -13.08 11.36 3.23
CA CYS A 256 -12.91 12.75 2.83
C CYS A 256 -11.90 13.50 3.72
N GLU A 257 -11.92 13.26 5.03
CA GLU A 257 -10.99 13.88 5.98
C GLU A 257 -9.56 13.38 5.77
N MET A 258 -9.39 12.11 5.42
CA MET A 258 -8.09 11.51 5.12
C MET A 258 -7.48 12.02 3.80
N ILE A 259 -8.26 12.08 2.71
CA ILE A 259 -7.74 12.49 1.39
C ILE A 259 -7.62 14.00 1.22
N GLY A 260 -8.43 14.78 1.95
CA GLY A 260 -8.45 16.23 1.88
C GLY A 260 -9.15 16.80 0.64
N SER A 261 -9.50 18.10 0.71
CA SER A 261 -10.36 18.78 -0.28
C SER A 261 -9.74 19.04 -1.64
N THR A 262 -8.42 18.83 -1.78
CA THR A 262 -7.71 18.95 -3.06
C THR A 262 -7.71 17.65 -3.86
N HIS A 263 -8.07 16.52 -3.25
CA HIS A 263 -8.09 15.24 -3.93
C HIS A 263 -9.26 15.16 -4.93
N PRO A 264 -9.07 14.62 -6.16
CA PRO A 264 -10.13 14.54 -7.16
C PRO A 264 -11.42 13.87 -6.67
N ALA A 265 -11.30 12.80 -5.87
CA ALA A 265 -12.44 12.06 -5.30
C ALA A 265 -13.27 12.87 -4.29
N TYR A 266 -12.69 13.89 -3.65
CA TYR A 266 -13.33 14.57 -2.51
C TYR A 266 -14.69 15.16 -2.88
N ASN A 267 -14.77 15.82 -4.03
CA ASN A 267 -16.02 16.41 -4.50
C ASN A 267 -17.10 15.35 -4.78
N GLU A 268 -16.71 14.21 -5.37
CA GLU A 268 -17.65 13.13 -5.66
C GLU A 268 -18.18 12.47 -4.39
N PHE A 269 -17.32 12.22 -3.40
CA PHE A 269 -17.77 11.71 -2.10
C PHE A 269 -18.68 12.70 -1.37
N VAL A 270 -18.39 14.00 -1.38
CA VAL A 270 -19.30 15.02 -0.83
C VAL A 270 -20.67 14.96 -1.52
N MET A 271 -20.72 14.77 -2.84
CA MET A 271 -21.98 14.59 -3.57
C MET A 271 -22.72 13.31 -3.19
N VAL A 272 -22.00 12.19 -3.02
CA VAL A 272 -22.56 10.91 -2.54
C VAL A 272 -23.14 11.09 -1.14
N ILE A 273 -22.38 11.65 -0.20
CA ILE A 273 -22.81 11.94 1.19
C ILE A 273 -24.07 12.80 1.20
N LYS A 274 -24.10 13.89 0.41
CA LYS A 274 -25.27 14.78 0.30
C LYS A 274 -26.51 14.04 -0.19
N ARG A 275 -26.36 13.17 -1.19
CA ARG A 275 -27.46 12.36 -1.75
C ARG A 275 -27.93 11.28 -0.80
N LEU A 276 -27.04 10.68 -0.01
CA LEU A 276 -27.38 9.72 1.03
C LEU A 276 -28.12 10.41 2.18
N ASN A 277 -27.60 11.54 2.67
CA ASN A 277 -28.18 12.23 3.82
C ASN A 277 -29.60 12.76 3.53
N LYS A 278 -29.86 13.29 2.32
CA LYS A 278 -31.15 13.90 1.93
C LYS A 278 -31.67 14.94 2.94
N GLY A 279 -30.75 15.64 3.62
CA GLY A 279 -31.08 16.62 4.65
C GLY A 279 -31.53 16.03 6.00
N ARG A 280 -31.52 14.71 6.20
CA ARG A 280 -32.06 14.04 7.40
C ARG A 280 -31.23 14.29 8.65
N ASN A 281 -29.90 14.22 8.55
CA ASN A 281 -28.99 14.43 9.67
C ASN A 281 -28.43 15.86 9.63
N PHE A 282 -28.70 16.62 10.70
CA PHE A 282 -28.25 18.01 10.85
C PHE A 282 -26.72 18.13 10.90
N ASN A 283 -26.03 17.26 11.64
CA ASN A 283 -24.57 17.31 11.77
C ASN A 283 -23.91 17.04 10.41
N VAL A 284 -24.45 16.12 9.63
CA VAL A 284 -23.99 15.84 8.26
C VAL A 284 -24.25 17.05 7.34
N ASN A 285 -25.37 17.77 7.48
CA ASN A 285 -25.61 19.01 6.72
C ASN A 285 -24.58 20.11 7.06
N VAL A 286 -24.24 20.26 8.33
CA VAL A 286 -23.20 21.20 8.78
C VAL A 286 -21.85 20.82 8.17
N TRP A 287 -21.50 19.53 8.19
CA TRP A 287 -20.28 19.03 7.56
C TRP A 287 -20.25 19.27 6.05
N ILE A 288 -21.34 18.95 5.32
CA ILE A 288 -21.47 19.19 3.87
C ILE A 288 -21.25 20.68 3.54
N THR A 289 -21.85 21.58 4.31
CA THR A 289 -21.70 23.03 4.11
C THR A 289 -20.23 23.46 4.23
N LYS A 290 -19.51 22.90 5.21
CA LYS A 290 -18.06 23.15 5.38
C LYS A 290 -17.25 22.60 4.21
N ALA A 291 -17.54 21.37 3.79
CA ALA A 291 -16.87 20.69 2.69
C ALA A 291 -17.04 21.43 1.35
N GLU A 292 -18.27 21.88 1.03
CA GLU A 292 -18.57 22.71 -0.14
C GLU A 292 -17.84 24.06 -0.08
N GLY A 293 -17.71 24.66 1.11
CA GLY A 293 -16.89 25.85 1.31
C GLY A 293 -15.41 25.65 0.98
N GLN A 294 -14.84 24.50 1.36
CA GLN A 294 -13.44 24.15 1.03
C GLN A 294 -13.24 24.01 -0.49
N LEU A 295 -14.17 23.33 -1.17
CA LEU A 295 -14.14 23.17 -2.62
C LEU A 295 -14.20 24.51 -3.36
N ASN A 296 -15.08 25.42 -2.93
CA ASN A 296 -15.20 26.75 -3.52
C ASN A 296 -13.90 27.56 -3.35
N ASN A 297 -13.30 27.53 -2.17
CA ASN A 297 -12.05 28.23 -1.91
C ASN A 297 -10.91 27.73 -2.82
N HIS A 298 -10.82 26.41 -3.02
CA HIS A 298 -9.81 25.83 -3.89
C HIS A 298 -10.02 26.24 -5.36
N GLN A 299 -11.26 26.22 -5.85
CA GLN A 299 -11.57 26.70 -7.20
C GLN A 299 -11.22 28.19 -7.39
N VAL A 300 -11.47 29.03 -6.38
CA VAL A 300 -11.08 30.45 -6.41
C VAL A 300 -9.57 30.61 -6.47
N GLN A 301 -8.82 29.85 -5.67
CA GLN A 301 -7.35 29.87 -5.69
C GLN A 301 -6.79 29.44 -7.04
N GLN A 302 -7.25 28.31 -7.60
CA GLN A 302 -6.81 27.84 -8.92
C GLN A 302 -7.10 28.86 -10.03
N ARG A 303 -8.26 29.53 -10.00
CA ARG A 303 -8.60 30.60 -10.95
C ARG A 303 -7.69 31.81 -10.79
N ALA A 304 -7.36 32.19 -9.56
CA ALA A 304 -6.45 33.30 -9.28
C ALA A 304 -5.02 32.98 -9.76
N GLU A 305 -4.53 31.77 -9.54
CA GLU A 305 -3.22 31.31 -10.02
C GLU A 305 -3.16 31.24 -11.55
N SER A 306 -4.20 30.70 -12.19
CA SER A 306 -4.29 30.64 -13.65
C SER A 306 -4.32 32.05 -14.25
N ALA A 307 -5.07 32.97 -13.66
CA ALA A 307 -5.10 34.38 -14.08
C ALA A 307 -3.76 35.08 -13.87
N TYR A 308 -3.06 34.78 -12.77
CA TYR A 308 -1.71 35.29 -12.52
C TYR A 308 -0.70 34.74 -13.55
N GLN A 309 -0.74 33.46 -13.87
CA GLN A 309 0.12 32.86 -14.90
C GLN A 309 -0.17 33.42 -16.28
N GLN A 310 -1.46 33.62 -16.61
CA GLN A 310 -1.87 34.21 -17.88
C GLN A 310 -1.44 35.68 -18.00
N THR A 311 -1.59 36.47 -16.93
CA THR A 311 -1.12 37.87 -16.89
C THR A 311 0.41 37.96 -16.95
N ALA A 312 1.13 37.08 -16.26
CA ALA A 312 2.60 36.98 -16.37
C ALA A 312 3.03 36.61 -17.79
N ALA A 313 2.34 35.67 -18.44
CA ALA A 313 2.62 35.27 -19.83
C ALA A 313 2.33 36.40 -20.84
N THR A 314 1.22 37.15 -20.67
CA THR A 314 0.97 38.34 -21.50
C THR A 314 1.99 39.45 -21.25
N ASN A 315 2.41 39.68 -20.00
CA ASN A 315 3.43 40.69 -19.69
C ASN A 315 4.80 40.32 -20.26
N THR A 316 5.13 39.03 -20.39
CA THR A 316 6.32 38.59 -21.15
C THR A 316 6.17 38.73 -22.66
N ALA A 317 4.94 38.64 -23.20
CA ALA A 317 4.65 38.80 -24.63
C ALA A 317 4.57 40.26 -25.10
N THR A 318 4.36 41.22 -24.17
CA THR A 318 4.27 42.66 -24.46
C THR A 318 5.55 43.44 -24.16
N TYR A 319 6.69 42.78 -23.95
CA TYR A 319 7.98 43.48 -24.03
C TYR A 319 8.24 43.84 -25.50
N GLU A 320 7.92 45.08 -25.87
CA GLU A 320 8.54 45.73 -27.02
C GLU A 320 10.07 45.57 -26.91
N ASP A 321 10.70 45.07 -27.98
CA ASP A 321 12.15 44.92 -28.09
C ASP A 321 12.79 46.31 -28.08
N ASN A 322 13.07 46.81 -26.87
CA ASN A 322 13.70 48.11 -26.64
C ASN A 322 15.22 48.07 -26.95
N GLY A 323 15.74 46.97 -27.52
CA GLY A 323 17.14 46.83 -27.90
C GLY A 323 18.11 46.63 -26.74
N THR A 324 17.62 46.47 -25.51
CA THR A 324 18.43 46.11 -24.32
C THR A 324 18.70 44.60 -24.28
N GLY A 325 19.86 44.20 -23.77
CA GLY A 325 20.23 42.79 -23.57
C GLY A 325 19.41 42.10 -22.48
N SER A 326 19.39 40.76 -22.49
CA SER A 326 18.70 39.99 -21.46
C SER A 326 19.29 40.27 -20.07
N PHE A 327 18.41 40.57 -19.10
CA PHE A 327 18.81 40.83 -17.71
C PHE A 327 19.51 39.61 -17.07
N ALA A 328 19.00 38.40 -17.33
CA ALA A 328 19.63 37.18 -16.85
C ALA A 328 21.05 37.00 -17.42
N VAL A 329 21.24 37.31 -18.70
CA VAL A 329 22.55 37.22 -19.35
C VAL A 329 23.50 38.31 -18.85
N ALA A 330 22.98 39.51 -18.57
CA ALA A 330 23.75 40.59 -17.95
C ALA A 330 24.30 40.23 -16.56
N ILE A 331 23.49 39.56 -15.73
CA ILE A 331 23.92 39.04 -14.42
C ILE A 331 25.04 38.02 -14.60
N ILE A 332 24.86 37.05 -15.52
CA ILE A 332 25.85 36.01 -15.77
C ILE A 332 27.18 36.63 -16.23
N ILE A 333 27.14 37.56 -17.19
CA ILE A 333 28.33 38.28 -17.66
C ILE A 333 28.98 39.04 -16.51
N GLY A 334 28.19 39.72 -15.68
CA GLY A 334 28.72 40.47 -14.55
C GLY A 334 29.42 39.59 -13.52
N ILE A 335 28.86 38.41 -13.22
CA ILE A 335 29.48 37.42 -12.36
C ILE A 335 30.80 36.93 -12.96
N ILE A 336 30.81 36.54 -14.24
CA ILE A 336 32.02 36.05 -14.92
C ILE A 336 33.13 37.11 -14.89
N PHE A 337 32.81 38.35 -15.25
CA PHE A 337 33.80 39.44 -15.27
C PHE A 337 34.26 39.85 -13.86
N SER A 338 33.46 39.62 -12.82
CA SER A 338 33.85 39.88 -11.44
C SER A 338 34.97 38.96 -10.94
N PHE A 339 35.12 37.76 -11.52
CA PHE A 339 36.22 36.83 -11.22
C PHE A 339 37.51 37.16 -11.98
N ILE A 340 37.40 37.84 -13.12
CA ILE A 340 38.55 38.24 -13.96
C ILE A 340 39.10 39.59 -13.51
N PHE A 341 38.22 40.49 -13.05
CA PHE A 341 38.56 41.82 -12.58
C PHE A 341 38.16 42.00 -11.11
N THR A 342 37.71 43.19 -10.72
CA THR A 342 37.15 43.47 -9.39
C THR A 342 35.63 43.27 -9.39
N PRO A 343 35.01 43.07 -8.21
CA PRO A 343 33.54 42.97 -8.10
C PRO A 343 32.80 44.15 -8.73
N PHE A 344 33.33 45.36 -8.57
CA PHE A 344 32.79 46.56 -9.21
C PHE A 344 32.94 46.51 -10.74
N GLY A 345 34.06 46.00 -11.25
CA GLY A 345 34.27 45.82 -12.69
C GLY A 345 33.30 44.82 -13.32
N GLY A 346 32.98 43.73 -12.60
CA GLY A 346 31.96 42.77 -13.03
C GLY A 346 30.57 43.37 -13.13
N ILE A 347 30.12 44.09 -12.09
CA ILE A 347 28.82 44.77 -12.10
C ILE A 347 28.73 45.74 -13.28
N LEU A 348 29.78 46.54 -13.52
CA LEU A 348 29.82 47.48 -14.62
C LEU A 348 29.76 46.77 -15.99
N ALA A 349 30.45 45.64 -16.15
CA ALA A 349 30.41 44.84 -17.38
C ALA A 349 29.01 44.28 -17.66
N GLY A 350 28.30 43.80 -16.63
CA GLY A 350 26.91 43.34 -16.75
C GLY A 350 25.97 44.48 -17.18
N ILE A 351 26.11 45.66 -16.57
CA ILE A 351 25.32 46.86 -16.92
C ILE A 351 25.61 47.31 -18.36
N ILE A 352 26.88 47.35 -18.76
CA ILE A 352 27.27 47.73 -20.12
C ILE A 352 26.67 46.75 -21.14
N TYR A 353 26.74 45.43 -20.88
CA TYR A 353 26.07 44.47 -21.73
C TYR A 353 24.56 44.72 -21.80
N TYR A 354 23.89 44.91 -20.67
CA TYR A 354 22.45 45.11 -20.63
C TYR A 354 21.99 46.30 -21.50
N PHE A 355 22.71 47.42 -21.48
CA PHE A 355 22.34 48.60 -22.28
C PHE A 355 22.86 48.58 -23.72
N TYR A 356 23.96 47.87 -24.00
CA TYR A 356 24.63 47.93 -25.31
C TYR A 356 24.70 46.59 -26.05
N ALA A 357 24.00 45.54 -25.60
CA ALA A 357 24.05 44.19 -26.18
C ALA A 357 23.88 44.17 -27.70
N ARG A 358 22.94 44.96 -28.24
CA ARG A 358 22.70 45.03 -29.69
C ARG A 358 23.91 45.55 -30.47
N PHE A 359 24.62 46.52 -29.92
CA PHE A 359 25.85 47.06 -30.53
C PHE A 359 27.00 46.06 -30.40
N ILE A 360 27.16 45.44 -29.23
CA ILE A 360 28.17 44.43 -28.96
C ILE A 360 28.05 43.24 -29.93
N TRP A 361 26.84 42.69 -30.12
CA TRP A 361 26.61 41.58 -31.04
C TRP A 361 26.86 41.95 -32.51
N ARG A 362 26.53 43.18 -32.93
CA ARG A 362 26.86 43.68 -34.27
C ARG A 362 28.36 43.82 -34.48
N ALA A 363 29.08 44.33 -33.48
CA ALA A 363 30.53 44.46 -33.54
C ALA A 363 31.24 43.10 -33.56
N ILE A 364 30.83 42.16 -32.69
CA ILE A 364 31.34 40.78 -32.67
C ILE A 364 31.08 40.09 -34.01
N GLY A 365 29.86 40.20 -34.54
CA GLY A 365 29.51 39.64 -35.85
C GLY A 365 30.37 40.20 -36.99
N ALA A 366 30.63 41.52 -36.98
CA ALA A 366 31.51 42.15 -37.97
C ALA A 366 32.96 41.66 -37.85
N ILE A 367 33.50 41.55 -36.63
CA ILE A 367 34.86 41.05 -36.37
C ILE A 367 34.99 39.60 -36.83
N ILE A 368 34.03 38.74 -36.48
CA ILE A 368 34.02 37.33 -36.93
C ILE A 368 33.96 37.27 -38.46
N GLY A 369 33.11 38.09 -39.09
CA GLY A 369 33.03 38.17 -40.56
C GLY A 369 34.37 38.57 -41.20
N ILE A 370 35.08 39.55 -40.63
CA ILE A 370 36.41 39.96 -41.10
C ILE A 370 37.43 38.83 -40.91
N ILE A 371 37.43 38.14 -39.76
CA ILE A 371 38.33 37.01 -39.51
C ILE A 371 38.09 35.89 -40.51
N ILE A 372 36.82 35.55 -40.79
CA ILE A 372 36.46 34.54 -41.80
C ILE A 372 36.95 34.97 -43.19
N LEU A 373 36.78 36.24 -43.57
CA LEU A 373 37.30 36.77 -44.84
C LEU A 373 38.83 36.68 -44.94
N ILE A 374 39.55 36.98 -43.87
CA ILE A 374 41.02 36.86 -43.83
C ILE A 374 41.45 35.39 -43.96
N ILE A 375 40.77 34.46 -43.28
CA ILE A 375 41.05 33.02 -43.36
C ILE A 375 40.79 32.51 -44.79
N LEU A 376 39.66 32.90 -45.40
CA LEU A 376 39.32 32.53 -46.78
C LEU A 376 40.32 33.13 -47.78
N PHE A 377 40.76 34.36 -47.58
CA PHE A 377 41.77 35.01 -48.43
C PHE A 377 43.13 34.32 -48.33
N ALA A 378 43.57 33.98 -47.11
CA ALA A 378 44.81 33.23 -46.87
C ALA A 378 44.77 31.82 -47.51
N ALA A 379 43.62 31.15 -47.45
CA ALA A 379 43.40 29.85 -48.10
C ALA A 379 43.45 29.96 -49.64
N CYS A 380 42.93 31.03 -50.23
CA CYS A 380 43.01 31.28 -51.67
C CYS A 380 44.42 31.64 -52.15
N THR A 381 45.21 32.38 -51.37
CA THR A 381 46.60 32.74 -51.73
C THR A 381 47.60 31.60 -51.51
N GLY A 382 47.32 30.68 -50.59
CA GLY A 382 48.13 29.47 -50.36
C GLY A 382 47.94 28.37 -51.42
N ALA A 383 46.96 28.50 -52.31
CA ALA A 383 46.71 27.57 -53.41
C ALA A 383 47.41 27.94 -54.73
N PHE A 384 48.18 29.04 -54.76
CA PHE A 384 48.93 29.54 -55.93
C PHE A 384 50.43 29.79 -55.64
N GLY A 385 50.96 29.19 -54.56
CA GLY A 385 52.39 29.25 -54.18
C GLY A 385 53.13 27.96 -54.50
#